data_AF-A0A925RER1-F1
#
_entry.id   AF-A0A925RER1-F1
#
_cell.length_a   1.000
_cell.length_b   1.000
_cell.length_c   1.000
_cell.angle_alpha   90.00
_cell.angle_beta   90.00
_cell.angle_gamma   90.00
#
_symmetry.space_group_name_H-M   'P 1'
#
loop_
_entity.id
_entity.type
_entity.pdbx_description
1 polymer ?
#
loop_
_entity_poly.entity_id
_entity_poly.type
_entity_poly.pdbx_seq_one_letter_code
_entity_poly.pdbx_strand_id
1 'polypeptide(L)'
;MTTPTSQDRPTGLNPESTTERGLLACIQEQSTVFDGAVQLIESLEKAANRRELGDPDSVAQLQKSLNQVVSAQQKVSTAYALFKATKKDPSSMLRGSLARHETKLKTLVERINALQDIFETIRNDMSPLLDNDIRRRSMHSAYQKSLKTI
;
A
#
# COMPACT_ATOMS: atom_id res chain seq x y z
N MET A 1 47.35 -48.37 21.83
CA MET A 1 46.98 -47.96 20.46
C MET A 1 45.55 -48.38 20.21
N THR A 2 44.60 -47.45 20.27
CA THR A 2 43.38 -47.37 19.44
C THR A 2 42.68 -46.05 19.76
N THR A 3 42.24 -45.39 18.71
CA THR A 3 41.78 -44.00 18.56
C THR A 3 40.43 -43.68 19.21
N PRO A 4 40.17 -42.43 19.65
CA PRO A 4 38.83 -41.92 19.83
C PRO A 4 38.33 -41.26 18.52
N THR A 5 37.22 -41.78 17.97
CA THR A 5 36.49 -41.17 16.86
C THR A 5 35.75 -39.93 17.36
N SER A 6 36.29 -38.74 17.07
CA SER A 6 35.55 -37.48 17.13
C SER A 6 34.80 -37.29 15.83
N GLN A 7 33.49 -37.46 15.83
CA GLN A 7 32.67 -36.98 14.72
C GLN A 7 31.24 -36.69 15.19
N ASP A 8 31.03 -35.47 15.67
CA ASP A 8 29.74 -34.79 15.53
C ASP A 8 30.02 -33.30 15.30
N ARG A 9 30.04 -32.93 14.02
CA ARG A 9 30.15 -31.55 13.55
C ARG A 9 28.72 -31.12 13.24
N PRO A 10 28.12 -30.15 13.94
CA PRO A 10 26.78 -29.71 13.61
C PRO A 10 26.83 -28.99 12.26
N THR A 11 25.91 -29.38 11.37
CA THR A 11 25.66 -28.83 10.05
C THR A 11 25.44 -27.31 10.18
N GLY A 12 26.50 -26.54 9.94
CA GLY A 12 26.43 -25.08 9.90
C GLY A 12 25.60 -24.66 8.69
N LEU A 13 24.29 -24.48 8.88
CA LEU A 13 23.45 -23.72 7.96
C LEU A 13 24.09 -22.34 7.81
N ASN A 14 24.69 -22.10 6.65
CA ASN A 14 25.42 -20.86 6.40
C ASN A 14 24.45 -19.67 6.60
N PRO A 15 24.63 -18.83 7.64
CA PRO A 15 23.71 -17.74 7.98
C PRO A 15 23.52 -16.74 6.83
N GLU A 16 24.46 -16.74 5.89
CA GLU A 16 24.48 -15.93 4.67
C GLU A 16 23.44 -16.38 3.63
N SER A 17 23.21 -17.68 3.49
CA SER A 17 22.13 -18.20 2.64
C SER A 17 20.75 -17.88 3.22
N THR A 18 20.71 -17.64 4.53
CA THR A 18 19.51 -17.34 5.30
C THR A 18 19.10 -15.88 5.16
N THR A 19 20.06 -14.93 5.09
CA THR A 19 19.75 -13.50 4.93
C THR A 19 19.26 -13.15 3.52
N GLU A 20 19.88 -13.70 2.47
CA GLU A 20 19.40 -13.50 1.09
C GLU A 20 18.03 -14.14 0.86
N ARG A 21 17.81 -15.35 1.38
CA ARG A 21 16.50 -16.01 1.33
C ARG A 21 15.45 -15.23 2.13
N GLY A 22 15.83 -14.67 3.27
CA GLY A 22 14.97 -13.79 4.06
C GLY A 22 14.55 -12.54 3.30
N LEU A 23 15.49 -11.86 2.64
CA LEU A 23 15.20 -10.71 1.79
C LEU A 23 14.28 -11.09 0.62
N LEU A 24 14.55 -12.21 -0.07
CA LEU A 24 13.68 -12.70 -1.13
C LEU A 24 12.25 -12.97 -0.65
N ALA A 25 12.08 -13.59 0.51
CA ALA A 25 10.77 -13.84 1.11
C ALA A 25 10.03 -12.53 1.43
N CYS A 26 10.71 -11.53 2.00
CA CYS A 26 10.11 -10.22 2.26
C CYS A 26 9.71 -9.52 0.96
N ILE A 27 10.52 -9.58 -0.10
CA ILE A 27 10.19 -9.00 -1.42
C ILE A 27 8.97 -9.69 -2.05
N GLN A 28 8.85 -11.01 -1.89
CA GLN A 28 7.69 -11.77 -2.36
C GLN A 28 6.42 -11.41 -1.58
N GLU A 29 6.50 -11.33 -0.25
CA GLU A 29 5.39 -10.89 0.59
C GLU A 29 4.92 -9.49 0.19
N GLN A 30 5.87 -8.55 0.02
CA GLN A 30 5.57 -7.19 -0.40
C GLN A 30 4.94 -7.13 -1.80
N SER A 31 5.42 -7.97 -2.72
CA SER A 31 4.84 -8.07 -4.07
C SER A 31 3.36 -8.45 -4.04
N THR A 32 2.98 -9.39 -3.18
CA THR A 32 1.57 -9.80 -3.01
C THR A 32 0.73 -8.67 -2.42
N VAL A 33 1.27 -7.95 -1.44
CA VAL A 33 0.60 -6.78 -0.85
C VAL A 33 0.38 -5.69 -1.91
N PHE A 34 1.37 -5.45 -2.77
CA PHE A 34 1.27 -4.47 -3.85
C PHE A 34 0.20 -4.86 -4.87
N ASP A 35 0.16 -6.14 -5.29
CA ASP A 35 -0.85 -6.61 -6.23
C ASP A 35 -2.27 -6.43 -5.67
N GLY A 36 -2.46 -6.70 -4.37
CA GLY A 36 -3.74 -6.45 -3.69
C GLY A 36 -4.10 -4.97 -3.60
N ALA A 37 -3.13 -4.10 -3.31
CA ALA A 37 -3.34 -2.65 -3.26
C ALA A 37 -3.70 -2.08 -4.64
N VAL A 38 -3.03 -2.55 -5.71
CA VAL A 38 -3.34 -2.15 -7.09
C VAL A 38 -4.78 -2.53 -7.46
N GLN A 39 -5.22 -3.77 -7.16
CA GLN A 39 -6.59 -4.20 -7.44
C GLN A 39 -7.64 -3.38 -6.69
N LEU A 40 -7.36 -3.03 -5.42
CA LEU A 40 -8.25 -2.18 -4.64
C LEU A 40 -8.35 -0.78 -5.24
N ILE A 41 -7.23 -0.17 -5.59
CA ILE A 41 -7.19 1.15 -6.22
C ILE A 41 -7.95 1.14 -7.55
N GLU A 42 -7.76 0.11 -8.38
CA GLU A 42 -8.51 -0.05 -9.63
C GLU A 42 -10.03 -0.14 -9.41
N SER A 43 -10.47 -0.81 -8.34
CA SER A 43 -11.88 -0.89 -7.98
C SER A 43 -12.41 0.49 -7.58
N LEU A 44 -11.65 1.25 -6.79
CA LEU A 44 -12.00 2.60 -6.38
C LEU A 44 -12.04 3.58 -7.55
N GLU A 45 -11.08 3.51 -8.47
CA GLU A 45 -11.07 4.30 -9.71
C GLU A 45 -12.35 4.03 -10.54
N LYS A 46 -12.77 2.76 -10.66
CA LYS A 46 -14.01 2.40 -11.37
C LYS A 46 -15.25 2.93 -10.66
N ALA A 47 -15.34 2.79 -9.34
CA ALA A 47 -16.44 3.34 -8.54
C ALA A 47 -16.50 4.87 -8.63
N ALA A 48 -15.33 5.53 -8.61
CA ALA A 48 -15.20 6.96 -8.74
C ALA A 48 -15.72 7.49 -10.07
N ASN A 49 -15.32 6.84 -11.17
CA ASN A 49 -15.82 7.15 -12.51
C ASN A 49 -17.34 6.97 -12.65
N ARG A 50 -17.94 6.08 -11.83
CA ARG A 50 -19.38 5.87 -11.75
C ARG A 50 -20.10 6.82 -10.79
N ARG A 51 -19.37 7.69 -10.07
CA ARG A 51 -19.85 8.55 -8.98
C ARG A 51 -20.44 7.77 -7.80
N GLU A 52 -19.94 6.55 -7.57
CA GLU A 52 -20.36 5.63 -6.52
C GLU A 52 -19.38 5.61 -5.33
N LEU A 53 -18.45 6.58 -5.27
CA LEU A 53 -17.40 6.69 -4.24
C LEU A 53 -17.90 6.96 -2.80
N GLY A 54 -19.21 7.06 -2.60
CA GLY A 54 -19.84 7.45 -1.34
C GLY A 54 -19.80 6.40 -0.23
N ASP A 55 -19.14 5.26 -0.44
CA ASP A 55 -19.05 4.19 0.54
C ASP A 55 -17.88 4.43 1.52
N PRO A 56 -18.14 4.76 2.80
CA PRO A 56 -17.09 4.97 3.81
C PRO A 56 -16.23 3.71 4.05
N ASP A 57 -16.77 2.51 3.81
CA ASP A 57 -16.01 1.26 3.96
C ASP A 57 -14.87 1.17 2.92
N SER A 58 -15.11 1.69 1.72
CA SER A 58 -14.14 1.72 0.63
C SER A 58 -12.90 2.58 0.97
N VAL A 59 -13.09 3.71 1.65
CA VAL A 59 -11.97 4.57 2.12
C VAL A 59 -11.21 3.90 3.27
N ALA A 60 -11.92 3.26 4.21
CA ALA A 60 -11.29 2.52 5.30
C ALA A 60 -10.45 1.34 4.78
N GLN A 61 -10.94 0.64 3.75
CA GLN A 61 -10.21 -0.43 3.07
C GLN A 61 -8.95 0.11 2.38
N LEU A 62 -9.02 1.25 1.70
CA LEU A 62 -7.86 1.90 1.09
C LEU A 62 -6.79 2.23 2.14
N GLN A 63 -7.19 2.88 3.24
CA GLN A 63 -6.27 3.23 4.32
C GLN A 63 -5.61 1.98 4.92
N LYS A 64 -6.37 0.91 5.15
CA LYS A 64 -5.83 -0.37 5.63
C LYS A 64 -4.82 -0.96 4.65
N SER A 65 -5.12 -0.96 3.35
CA SER A 65 -4.24 -1.48 2.31
C SER A 65 -2.93 -0.68 2.23
N LEU A 66 -3.00 0.66 2.29
CA LEU A 66 -1.81 1.52 2.32
C LEU A 66 -0.96 1.29 3.57
N ASN A 67 -1.57 1.07 4.74
CA ASN A 67 -0.84 0.71 5.96
C ASN A 67 -0.10 -0.63 5.84
N GLN A 68 -0.70 -1.60 5.14
CA GLN A 68 -0.05 -2.89 4.84
C GLN A 68 1.14 -2.71 3.89
N VAL A 69 0.99 -1.88 2.85
CA VAL A 69 2.07 -1.50 1.92
C VAL A 69 3.27 -0.91 2.69
N VAL A 70 3.02 0.04 3.59
CA VAL A 70 4.07 0.68 4.42
C VAL A 70 4.75 -0.35 5.32
N SER A 71 3.97 -1.22 5.98
CA SER A 71 4.50 -2.26 6.86
C SER A 71 5.37 -3.26 6.09
N ALA A 72 4.95 -3.68 4.89
CA ALA A 72 5.73 -4.56 4.03
C ALA A 72 7.04 -3.90 3.56
N GLN A 73 7.00 -2.59 3.24
CA GLN A 73 8.19 -1.80 2.88
C GLN A 73 9.21 -1.76 4.03
N GLN A 74 8.75 -1.59 5.27
CA GLN A 74 9.63 -1.60 6.45
C GLN A 74 10.31 -2.96 6.65
N LYS A 75 9.57 -4.07 6.44
CA LYS A 75 10.15 -5.43 6.49
C LYS A 75 11.24 -5.62 5.44
N VAL A 76 10.97 -5.22 4.19
CA VAL A 76 11.97 -5.31 3.10
C VAL A 76 13.18 -4.42 3.37
N SER A 77 12.97 -3.18 3.84
CA SER A 77 14.07 -2.28 4.23
C SER A 77 14.97 -2.89 5.30
N THR A 78 14.36 -3.49 6.33
CA THR A 78 15.08 -4.18 7.41
C THR A 78 15.86 -5.38 6.87
N ALA A 79 15.22 -6.24 6.07
CA ALA A 79 15.88 -7.41 5.48
C ALA A 79 17.01 -7.01 4.53
N TYR A 80 16.84 -5.91 3.78
CA TYR A 80 17.86 -5.38 2.89
C TYR A 80 19.06 -4.83 3.66
N ALA A 81 18.83 -4.14 4.78
CA ALA A 81 19.92 -3.68 5.65
C ALA A 81 20.74 -4.85 6.20
N LEU A 82 20.06 -5.92 6.64
CA LEU A 82 20.71 -7.16 7.10
C LEU A 82 21.51 -7.84 5.98
N PHE A 83 20.93 -7.92 4.78
CA PHE A 83 21.64 -8.46 3.61
C PHE A 83 22.86 -7.61 3.26
N LYS A 84 22.73 -6.28 3.21
CA LYS A 84 23.83 -5.35 2.90
C LYS A 84 24.98 -5.44 3.91
N ALA A 85 24.68 -5.71 5.18
CA ALA A 85 25.70 -5.91 6.22
C ALA A 85 26.62 -7.11 5.94
N THR A 86 26.19 -8.08 5.11
CA THR A 86 27.01 -9.22 4.69
C THR A 86 28.12 -8.86 3.71
N LYS A 87 28.11 -7.65 3.12
CA LYS A 87 29.07 -7.17 2.10
C LYS A 87 29.20 -8.08 0.86
N LYS A 88 28.19 -8.91 0.58
CA LYS A 88 28.15 -9.77 -0.60
C LYS A 88 27.42 -9.12 -1.76
N ASP A 89 27.79 -9.53 -2.96
CA ASP A 89 27.04 -9.19 -4.16
C ASP A 89 25.71 -9.95 -4.20
N PRO A 90 24.61 -9.29 -4.60
CA PRO A 90 23.32 -9.93 -4.75
C PRO A 90 23.34 -10.97 -5.89
N SER A 91 22.75 -12.14 -5.63
CA SER A 91 22.60 -13.16 -6.67
C SER A 91 21.84 -12.61 -7.88
N SER A 92 21.98 -13.27 -9.03
CA SER A 92 21.18 -12.94 -10.22
C SER A 92 19.68 -13.03 -9.94
N MET A 93 19.27 -14.00 -9.12
CA MET A 93 17.88 -14.16 -8.70
C MET A 93 17.40 -12.96 -7.86
N LEU A 94 18.18 -12.54 -6.86
CA LEU A 94 17.84 -11.38 -6.04
C LEU A 94 17.78 -10.10 -6.87
N ARG A 95 18.75 -9.87 -7.76
CA ARG A 95 18.74 -8.72 -8.69
C ARG A 95 17.49 -8.71 -9.57
N GLY A 96 17.14 -9.86 -10.16
CA GLY A 96 15.92 -9.98 -10.99
C GLY A 96 14.64 -9.78 -10.19
N SER A 97 14.61 -10.22 -8.93
CA SER A 97 13.48 -10.00 -8.02
C SER A 97 13.32 -8.52 -7.67
N LEU A 98 14.43 -7.85 -7.31
CA LEU A 98 14.46 -6.41 -7.01
C LEU A 98 13.99 -5.56 -8.19
N ALA A 99 14.45 -5.85 -9.41
CA ALA A 99 14.03 -5.12 -10.60
C ALA A 99 12.52 -5.23 -10.85
N ARG A 100 11.95 -6.45 -10.75
CA ARG A 100 10.50 -6.66 -10.85
C ARG A 100 9.73 -5.92 -9.76
N HIS A 101 10.26 -5.97 -8.55
CA HIS A 101 9.67 -5.30 -7.40
C HIS A 101 9.66 -3.77 -7.55
N GLU A 102 10.74 -3.20 -8.08
CA GLU A 102 10.82 -1.76 -8.40
C GLU A 102 9.76 -1.35 -9.42
N THR A 103 9.55 -2.13 -10.48
CA THR A 103 8.47 -1.88 -11.46
C THR A 103 7.10 -1.87 -10.79
N LYS A 104 6.81 -2.86 -9.93
CA LYS A 104 5.53 -2.89 -9.20
C LYS A 104 5.34 -1.69 -8.29
N LEU A 105 6.39 -1.25 -7.60
CA LEU A 105 6.34 -0.05 -6.76
C LEU A 105 6.00 1.20 -7.59
N LYS A 106 6.64 1.36 -8.75
CA LYS A 106 6.35 2.50 -9.65
C LYS A 106 4.89 2.51 -10.09
N THR A 107 4.37 1.35 -10.53
CA THR A 107 2.95 1.23 -10.91
C THR A 107 2.01 1.56 -9.75
N LEU A 108 2.32 1.10 -8.53
CA LEU A 108 1.50 1.41 -7.35
C LEU A 108 1.47 2.93 -7.07
N VAL A 109 2.64 3.59 -7.11
CA VAL A 109 2.75 5.04 -6.89
C VAL A 109 1.98 5.83 -7.96
N GLU A 110 2.14 5.46 -9.23
CA GLU A 110 1.41 6.09 -10.34
C GLU A 110 -0.11 6.01 -10.15
N ARG A 111 -0.63 4.86 -9.70
CA ARG A 111 -2.06 4.70 -9.43
C ARG A 111 -2.55 5.44 -8.18
N ILE A 112 -1.74 5.50 -7.14
CA ILE A 112 -2.08 6.32 -5.96
C ILE A 112 -2.22 7.79 -6.38
N ASN A 113 -1.32 8.30 -7.21
CA ASN A 113 -1.40 9.67 -7.71
C ASN A 113 -2.67 9.87 -8.56
N ALA A 114 -2.97 8.96 -9.49
CA ALA A 114 -4.18 9.04 -10.29
C ALA A 114 -5.46 9.03 -9.43
N LEU A 115 -5.51 8.19 -8.39
CA LEU A 115 -6.63 8.15 -7.46
C LEU A 115 -6.77 9.47 -6.68
N GLN A 116 -5.67 10.09 -6.26
CA GLN A 116 -5.68 11.40 -5.60
C GLN A 116 -6.26 12.48 -6.50
N ASP A 117 -5.85 12.52 -7.78
CA ASP A 117 -6.36 13.48 -8.76
C ASP A 117 -7.88 13.32 -8.98
N ILE A 118 -8.37 12.07 -9.02
CA ILE A 118 -9.81 11.77 -9.13
C ILE A 118 -10.57 12.29 -7.90
N PHE A 119 -10.07 12.01 -6.70
CA PHE A 119 -10.69 12.51 -5.47
C PHE A 119 -10.70 14.03 -5.40
N GLU A 120 -9.62 14.68 -5.82
CA GLU A 120 -9.53 16.14 -5.86
C GLU A 120 -10.53 16.73 -6.87
N THR A 121 -10.66 16.12 -8.04
CA THR A 121 -11.66 16.50 -9.06
C THR A 121 -13.07 16.39 -8.49
N ILE A 122 -13.42 15.27 -7.87
CA ILE A 122 -14.75 15.04 -7.29
C ILE A 122 -15.02 16.02 -6.15
N ARG A 123 -14.03 16.32 -5.30
CA ARG A 123 -14.15 17.33 -4.24
C ARG A 123 -14.45 18.71 -4.82
N ASN A 124 -13.77 19.09 -5.90
CA ASN A 124 -13.94 20.38 -6.56
C ASN A 124 -15.31 20.49 -7.23
N ASP A 125 -15.83 19.40 -7.81
CA ASP A 125 -17.17 19.34 -8.40
C ASP A 125 -18.29 19.38 -7.34
N MET A 126 -18.10 18.69 -6.21
CA MET A 126 -19.12 18.55 -5.16
C MET A 126 -19.17 19.74 -4.19
N SER A 127 -18.05 20.42 -3.91
CA SER A 127 -18.01 21.58 -3.00
C SER A 127 -19.03 22.67 -3.35
N PRO A 128 -19.09 23.19 -4.59
CA PRO A 128 -20.03 24.25 -4.93
C PRO A 128 -21.49 23.78 -4.88
N LEU A 129 -21.76 22.48 -5.10
CA LEU A 129 -23.11 21.91 -5.00
C LEU A 129 -23.57 21.84 -3.54
N LEU A 130 -22.69 21.39 -2.63
CA LEU A 130 -22.95 21.35 -1.18
C LEU A 130 -23.18 22.76 -0.62
N ASP A 131 -22.34 23.72 -0.96
CA ASP A 131 -22.48 25.10 -0.49
C ASP A 131 -23.79 25.73 -0.96
N ASN A 132 -24.18 25.51 -2.22
CA ASN A 132 -25.46 25.99 -2.74
C ASN A 132 -26.64 25.30 -2.06
N ASP A 133 -26.58 23.99 -1.79
CA ASP A 133 -27.68 23.27 -1.15
C ASP A 133 -27.85 23.67 0.33
N ILE A 134 -26.75 23.85 1.05
CA ILE A 134 -26.74 24.39 2.44
C ILE A 134 -27.36 25.79 2.45
N ARG A 135 -26.92 26.67 1.54
CA ARG A 135 -27.41 28.04 1.45
C ARG A 135 -28.89 28.08 1.09
N ARG A 136 -29.34 27.20 0.18
CA ARG A 136 -30.76 27.06 -0.20
C ARG A 136 -31.62 26.57 0.96
N ARG A 137 -31.17 25.55 1.71
CA ARG A 137 -31.87 25.05 2.91
C ARG A 137 -31.94 26.10 4.01
N SER A 138 -30.86 26.86 4.22
CA SER A 138 -30.80 27.96 5.19
C SER A 138 -31.83 29.05 4.85
N MET A 139 -31.87 29.50 3.58
CA MET A 139 -32.86 30.49 3.13
C MET A 139 -34.31 29.96 3.25
N HIS A 140 -34.54 28.70 2.91
CA HIS A 140 -35.86 28.08 3.04
C HIS A 140 -36.31 27.99 4.51
N SER A 141 -35.40 27.64 5.42
CA SER A 141 -35.67 27.61 6.86
C SER A 141 -35.96 29.00 7.43
N ALA A 142 -35.20 30.02 7.01
CA ALA A 142 -35.44 31.42 7.40
C ALA A 142 -36.82 31.90 6.94
N TYR A 143 -37.19 31.60 5.69
CA TYR A 143 -38.50 31.95 5.12
C TYR A 143 -39.67 31.26 5.83
N GLN A 144 -39.54 29.96 6.14
CA GLN A 144 -40.55 29.24 6.92
C GLN A 144 -40.71 29.80 8.33
N LYS A 145 -39.62 30.22 8.98
CA LYS A 145 -39.70 30.88 10.30
C LYS A 145 -40.41 32.23 10.22
N SER A 146 -40.13 33.05 9.21
CA SER A 146 -40.81 34.34 9.06
C SER A 146 -42.32 34.20 8.82
N LEU A 147 -42.77 33.17 8.09
CA LEU A 147 -44.19 32.91 7.84
C LEU A 147 -44.98 32.43 9.07
N LYS A 148 -44.31 31.81 10.05
CA LYS A 148 -44.94 31.34 11.31
C LYS A 148 -45.00 32.41 12.41
N THR A 149 -44.41 33.59 12.17
CA THR A 149 -44.31 34.67 13.16
C THR A 149 -45.35 35.78 12.93
N ILE A 150 -46.38 35.50 12.12
CA ILE A 150 -47.57 36.33 11.89
C ILE A 150 -48.77 35.57 12.45
#